data_AF-A0A536PTQ2-F1
#
_entry.id   AF-A0A536PTQ2-F1
#
_cell.length_a   1.000
_cell.length_b   1.000
_cell.length_c   1.000
_cell.angle_alpha   90.00
_cell.angle_beta   90.00
_cell.angle_gamma   90.00
#
_symmetry.space_group_name_H-M   'P 1'
#
loop_
_entity.id
_entity.type
_entity.pdbx_description
1 polymer ?
#
loop_
_entity_poly.entity_id
_entity_poly.type
_entity_poly.pdbx_seq_one_letter_code
_entity_poly.pdbx_strand_id
1 'polypeptide(L)'
;MSHETKLALLRIESPFRLRLGQEWVFDPADQRSTLGPALGLFGMVILSAKVIRSGELELVLPGDGWLLAYAGRDYEAWTLSLPDKTLIVSGTDGKISVFR
;
A
#
# COMPACT_ATOMS: atom_id res chain seq x y z
N MET A 1 22.39 16.83 14.90
CA MET A 1 20.96 16.53 15.08
C MET A 1 20.59 15.48 14.04
N SER A 2 20.42 14.22 14.43
CA SER A 2 19.91 13.20 13.52
C SER A 2 18.45 13.51 13.23
N HIS A 3 18.10 13.77 11.97
CA HIS A 3 16.70 13.67 11.55
C HIS A 3 16.30 12.21 11.71
N GLU A 4 15.55 11.91 12.77
CA GLU A 4 14.93 10.61 12.93
C GLU A 4 13.92 10.46 11.78
N THR A 5 14.24 9.61 10.81
CA THR A 5 13.34 9.35 9.69
C THR A 5 12.07 8.75 10.25
N LYS A 6 11.00 9.54 10.27
CA LYS A 6 9.66 9.11 10.64
C LYS A 6 9.10 8.22 9.53
N LEU A 7 9.21 6.91 9.70
CA LEU A 7 8.80 5.92 8.70
C LEU A 7 7.32 5.54 8.90
N ALA A 8 6.57 5.52 7.79
CA ALA A 8 5.29 4.83 7.72
C ALA A 8 5.51 3.39 7.24
N LEU A 9 4.65 2.47 7.68
CA LEU A 9 4.66 1.07 7.24
C LEU A 9 3.33 0.72 6.58
N LEU A 10 3.38 0.35 5.30
CA LEU A 10 2.25 -0.22 4.57
C LEU A 10 2.42 -1.74 4.48
N ARG A 11 1.44 -2.48 5.00
CA ARG A 11 1.31 -3.93 4.81
C ARG A 11 0.15 -4.20 3.87
N ILE A 12 0.36 -5.04 2.86
CA ILE A 12 -0.66 -5.47 1.89
C ILE A 12 -0.74 -6.98 1.94
N GLU A 13 -1.95 -7.51 2.14
CA GLU A 13 -2.23 -8.94 2.38
C GLU A 13 -3.18 -9.53 1.34
N SER A 14 -3.72 -8.71 0.44
CA SER A 14 -4.55 -9.13 -0.70
C SER A 14 -3.92 -8.69 -2.02
N PRO A 15 -4.46 -9.17 -3.16
CA PRO A 15 -4.00 -8.72 -4.46
C PRO A 15 -3.92 -7.20 -4.57
N PHE A 16 -2.96 -6.71 -5.33
CA PHE A 16 -2.78 -5.28 -5.59
C PHE A 16 -2.21 -5.07 -6.99
N ARG A 17 -2.41 -3.86 -7.54
CA ARG A 17 -1.82 -3.46 -8.81
C ARG A 17 -0.65 -2.51 -8.58
N LEU A 18 0.39 -2.68 -9.38
CA LEU A 18 1.56 -1.81 -9.42
C LEU A 18 1.84 -1.44 -10.87
N ARG A 19 2.10 -0.16 -11.11
CA ARG A 19 2.66 0.32 -12.37
C ARG A 19 4.02 0.97 -12.13
N LEU A 20 5.03 0.47 -12.84
CA LEU A 20 6.39 1.02 -12.95
C LEU A 20 6.86 0.81 -14.40
N GLY A 21 6.48 1.72 -15.31
CA GLY A 21 6.69 1.56 -16.75
C GLY A 21 5.76 0.54 -17.43
N GLN A 22 5.61 -0.64 -16.83
CA GLN A 22 4.58 -1.64 -17.14
C GLN A 22 3.64 -1.80 -15.93
N GLU A 23 2.47 -2.41 -16.15
CA GLU A 23 1.53 -2.74 -15.08
C GLU A 23 1.60 -4.22 -14.72
N TRP A 24 1.54 -4.52 -13.41
CA TRP A 24 1.49 -5.85 -12.83
C TRP A 24 0.33 -5.96 -11.84
N VAL A 25 -0.21 -7.17 -11.73
CA VAL A 25 -1.07 -7.59 -10.64
C VAL A 25 -0.26 -8.57 -9.80
N PHE A 26 -0.16 -8.29 -8.50
CA PHE A 26 0.48 -9.18 -7.54
C PHE A 26 -0.56 -9.76 -6.61
N ASP A 27 -0.36 -11.02 -6.22
CA ASP A 27 -1.03 -11.63 -5.09
C ASP A 27 0.03 -11.97 -4.03
N PRO A 28 0.00 -11.33 -2.84
CA PRO A 28 0.92 -11.65 -1.74
C PRO A 28 0.86 -13.13 -1.28
N ALA A 29 -0.24 -13.84 -1.53
CA ALA A 29 -0.39 -15.26 -1.19
C ALA A 29 0.22 -16.21 -2.23
N ASP A 30 0.55 -15.71 -3.43
CA ASP A 30 1.17 -16.50 -4.49
C ASP A 30 2.67 -16.74 -4.26
N GLN A 31 3.31 -17.44 -5.21
CA GLN A 31 4.75 -17.71 -5.16
C GLN A 31 5.57 -16.42 -5.13
N ARG A 32 6.44 -16.28 -4.12
CA ARG A 32 7.31 -15.09 -3.92
C ARG A 32 8.13 -14.68 -5.14
N SER A 33 8.45 -15.61 -6.05
CA SER A 33 9.20 -15.34 -7.29
C SER A 33 8.48 -14.36 -8.21
N THR A 34 7.15 -14.27 -8.14
CA THR A 34 6.35 -13.34 -8.95
C THR A 34 6.50 -11.89 -8.49
N LEU A 35 6.99 -11.64 -7.26
CA LEU A 35 7.13 -10.30 -6.68
C LEU A 35 8.39 -9.55 -7.15
N GLY A 36 9.20 -10.13 -8.03
CA GLY A 36 10.43 -9.53 -8.55
C GLY A 36 10.27 -8.07 -9.03
N PRO A 37 9.25 -7.72 -9.83
CA PRO A 37 9.07 -6.33 -10.28
C PRO A 37 8.74 -5.35 -9.15
N ALA A 38 8.18 -5.81 -8.02
CA ALA A 38 7.93 -4.96 -6.86
C ALA A 38 9.23 -4.48 -6.17
N LEU A 39 10.38 -5.12 -6.44
CA LEU A 39 11.69 -4.62 -6.00
C LEU A 39 12.01 -3.22 -6.55
N GLY A 40 11.38 -2.82 -7.66
CA GLY A 40 11.50 -1.47 -8.21
C GLY A 40 10.98 -0.36 -7.27
N LEU A 41 10.19 -0.72 -6.25
CA LEU A 41 9.76 0.20 -5.20
C LEU A 41 10.88 0.56 -4.21
N PHE A 42 11.96 -0.23 -4.17
CA PHE A 42 13.04 -0.01 -3.21
C PHE A 42 13.72 1.35 -3.44
N GLY A 43 13.74 2.17 -2.39
CA GLY A 43 14.29 3.53 -2.44
C GLY A 43 13.41 4.56 -3.15
N MET A 44 12.21 4.18 -3.62
CA MET A 44 11.27 5.14 -4.17
C MET A 44 10.63 6.00 -3.07
N VAL A 45 10.39 7.26 -3.41
CA VAL A 45 9.59 8.17 -2.59
C VAL A 45 8.14 8.09 -3.02
N ILE A 46 7.23 7.91 -2.05
CA ILE A 46 5.80 8.03 -2.29
C ILE A 46 5.45 9.52 -2.39
N LEU A 47 4.89 9.94 -3.52
CA LEU A 47 4.53 11.34 -3.76
C LEU A 47 3.21 11.71 -3.09
N SER A 48 2.26 10.77 -3.07
CA SER A 48 1.00 10.91 -2.34
C SER A 48 0.44 9.54 -1.97
N ALA A 49 -0.35 9.51 -0.90
CA ALA A 49 -1.09 8.34 -0.46
C ALA A 49 -2.53 8.78 -0.17
N LYS A 50 -3.51 8.12 -0.77
CA LYS A 50 -4.92 8.48 -0.66
C LYS A 50 -5.78 7.23 -0.55
N VAL A 51 -6.68 7.23 0.43
CA VAL A 51 -7.75 6.26 0.47
C VAL A 51 -8.92 6.79 -0.35
N ILE A 52 -9.40 6.01 -1.33
CA ILE A 52 -10.52 6.41 -2.19
C ILE A 52 -11.85 5.90 -1.61
N ARG A 53 -12.98 6.35 -2.19
CA ARG A 53 -14.33 6.14 -1.60
C ARG A 53 -14.71 4.67 -1.42
N SER A 54 -14.14 3.78 -2.21
CA SER A 54 -14.37 2.33 -2.18
C SER A 54 -13.42 1.58 -1.25
N GLY A 55 -12.56 2.29 -0.51
CA GLY A 55 -11.69 1.73 0.53
C GLY A 55 -10.33 1.25 0.02
N GLU A 56 -10.01 1.41 -1.26
CA GLU A 56 -8.69 1.15 -1.80
C GLU A 56 -7.70 2.24 -1.37
N LEU A 57 -6.45 1.84 -1.15
CA LEU A 57 -5.33 2.75 -0.98
C LEU A 57 -4.61 2.94 -2.31
N GLU A 58 -4.60 4.16 -2.81
CA GLU A 58 -3.84 4.60 -3.97
C GLU A 58 -2.56 5.31 -3.50
N LEU A 59 -1.42 4.88 -4.03
CA LEU A 59 -0.13 5.56 -3.90
C LEU A 59 0.31 6.09 -5.27
N VAL A 60 0.72 7.35 -5.33
CA VAL A 60 1.36 7.92 -6.51
C VAL A 60 2.88 7.86 -6.34
N LEU A 61 3.56 7.35 -7.36
CA LEU A 61 5.00 7.17 -7.44
C LEU A 61 5.57 8.07 -8.57
N PRO A 62 6.88 8.34 -8.59
CA PRO A 62 7.52 9.06 -9.69
C PRO A 62 7.32 8.38 -11.06
N GLY A 63 7.36 9.18 -12.14
CA GLY A 63 7.40 8.67 -13.52
C GLY A 63 6.15 7.90 -13.93
N ASP A 64 4.96 8.47 -13.69
CA ASP A 64 3.64 7.87 -13.93
C ASP A 64 3.38 6.54 -13.18
N GLY A 65 4.22 6.22 -12.20
CA GLY A 65 4.08 5.04 -11.38
C GLY A 65 2.94 5.18 -10.36
N TRP A 66 2.30 4.07 -10.05
CA TRP A 66 1.27 4.04 -9.02
C TRP A 66 1.12 2.64 -8.42
N LEU A 67 0.62 2.57 -7.20
CA LEU A 67 0.23 1.33 -6.53
C LEU A 67 -1.23 1.47 -6.06
N LEU A 68 -2.04 0.44 -6.32
CA LEU A 68 -3.42 0.36 -5.85
C LEU A 68 -3.60 -0.90 -5.02
N ALA A 69 -3.76 -0.75 -3.70
CA ALA A 69 -4.10 -1.83 -2.79
C ALA A 69 -5.62 -1.87 -2.58
N TYR A 70 -6.23 -3.01 -2.88
CA TYR A 70 -7.69 -3.15 -2.84
C TYR A 70 -8.23 -3.29 -1.43
N ALA A 71 -9.46 -2.84 -1.19
CA ALA A 71 -10.18 -3.17 0.04
C ALA A 71 -10.54 -4.67 0.07
N GLY A 72 -10.45 -5.28 1.25
CA GLY A 72 -10.87 -6.65 1.48
C GLY A 72 -12.36 -6.74 1.78
N ARG A 73 -13.00 -7.84 1.40
CA ARG A 73 -14.40 -8.15 1.78
C ARG A 73 -14.52 -9.11 2.95
N ASP A 74 -13.47 -9.87 3.22
CA ASP A 74 -13.51 -10.95 4.21
C ASP A 74 -12.51 -10.72 5.35
N TYR A 75 -11.45 -9.93 5.10
CA TYR A 75 -10.37 -9.64 6.05
C TYR A 75 -9.69 -8.30 5.73
N GLU A 76 -8.74 -7.90 6.57
CA GLU A 76 -7.93 -6.68 6.41
C GLU A 76 -6.95 -6.84 5.25
N ALA A 77 -7.29 -6.30 4.07
CA ALA A 77 -6.48 -6.42 2.86
C ALA A 77 -5.21 -5.54 2.87
N TRP A 78 -5.23 -4.42 3.59
CA TRP A 78 -4.05 -3.60 3.83
C TRP A 78 -4.15 -2.81 5.14
N THR A 79 -2.98 -2.49 5.70
CA THR A 79 -2.83 -1.63 6.87
C THR A 79 -1.72 -0.60 6.66
N LEU A 80 -1.95 0.64 7.09
CA LEU A 80 -0.99 1.73 7.05
C LEU A 80 -0.75 2.26 8.46
N SER A 81 0.44 1.99 8.99
CA SER A 81 0.92 2.54 10.26
C SER A 81 1.70 3.82 10.00
N LEU A 82 1.25 4.94 10.57
CA LEU A 82 1.88 6.24 10.45
C LEU A 82 2.85 6.53 11.61
N PRO A 83 3.81 7.45 11.44
CA PRO A 83 4.81 7.74 12.49
C PRO A 83 4.23 8.33 13.78
N ASP A 84 3.02 8.88 13.73
CA ASP A 84 2.31 9.42 14.90
C ASP A 84 1.52 8.36 15.66
N LYS A 85 1.75 7.07 15.36
CA LYS A 85 1.01 5.90 15.87
C LYS A 85 -0.42 5.79 15.36
N THR A 86 -0.83 6.62 14.40
CA THR A 86 -2.10 6.41 13.72
C THR A 86 -2.03 5.11 12.91
N LEU A 87 -3.01 4.23 13.10
CA LEU A 87 -3.19 3.02 12.30
C LEU A 87 -4.44 3.16 11.44
N ILE A 88 -4.28 2.97 10.13
CA ILE A 88 -5.38 2.95 9.16
C ILE A 88 -5.51 1.51 8.63
N VAL A 89 -6.72 0.98 8.64
CA VAL A 89 -7.01 -0.41 8.28
C VAL A 89 -8.14 -0.44 7.25
N SER A 90 -7.96 -1.24 6.19
CA SER A 90 -9.09 -1.62 5.32
C SER A 90 -9.97 -2.63 6.05
N GLY A 91 -11.17 -2.22 6.45
CA GLY A 91 -12.16 -3.10 7.07
C GLY A 91 -12.79 -4.08 6.08
N THR A 92 -13.49 -5.08 6.62
CA THR A 92 -14.07 -6.21 5.88
C THR A 92 -15.35 -5.87 5.10
N ASP A 93 -15.78 -4.63 5.05
CA ASP A 93 -16.99 -4.18 4.34
C ASP A 93 -16.71 -2.99 3.41
N GLY A 94 -15.44 -2.81 3.01
CA GLY A 94 -14.98 -1.64 2.27
C GLY A 94 -14.90 -0.36 3.11
N LYS A 95 -15.18 -0.43 4.41
CA LYS A 95 -14.98 0.70 5.32
C LYS A 95 -13.51 0.82 5.71
N ILE A 96 -13.16 2.01 6.21
CA ILE A 96 -11.84 2.32 6.72
C ILE A 96 -11.95 2.60 8.20
N SER A 97 -11.11 1.94 8.98
CA SER A 97 -10.97 2.17 10.42
C SER A 97 -9.69 2.96 10.69
N VAL A 98 -9.77 3.94 11.60
CA VAL A 98 -8.64 4.77 12.00
C VAL A 98 -8.51 4.73 13.53
N PHE A 99 -7.33 4.35 14.01
CA PHE A 99 -6.99 4.25 15.43
C PHE A 99 -5.86 5.24 15.76
N ARG A 100 -5.89 5.87 16.94
CA ARG A 100 -4.92 6.86 17.41
C ARG A 100 -4.58 6.63 18.88
#